data_AF-A0A2E7WX94-F1
#
_entry.id   AF-A0A2E7WX94-F1
#
_cell.length_a   1.000
_cell.length_b   1.000
_cell.length_c   1.000
_cell.angle_alpha   90.00
_cell.angle_beta   90.00
_cell.angle_gamma   90.00
#
_symmetry.space_group_name_H-M   'P 1'
#
loop_
_entity.id
_entity.type
_entity.pdbx_description
1 polymer ?
#
loop_
_entity_poly.entity_id
_entity_poly.type
_entity_poly.pdbx_seq_one_letter_code
_entity_poly.pdbx_strand_id
1 'polypeptide(L)' 'MPKQPFACGECNQILPEPENKKDPVICPHCPSSPVTTDWQGFVVILNPSRSEVAKRLNITRPGNYALKVNIR' A
#
# COMPACT_ATOMS: atom_id res chain seq x y z
N MET A 1 -21.15 -1.86 1.01
CA MET A 1 -19.94 -2.46 0.40
C MET A 1 -18.72 -1.88 1.10
N PRO A 2 -17.73 -2.69 1.50
CA PRO A 2 -16.51 -2.18 2.11
C PRO A 2 -15.79 -1.27 1.12
N LYS A 3 -15.31 -0.10 1.59
CA LYS A 3 -14.57 0.84 0.76
C LYS A 3 -13.19 0.27 0.46
N GLN A 4 -12.75 0.42 -0.78
CA GLN A 4 -11.39 0.05 -1.15
C GLN A 4 -10.41 1.07 -0.54
N PRO A 5 -9.42 0.63 0.28
CA PRO A 5 -8.46 1.53 0.91
C PRO A 5 -7.52 2.16 -0.12
N PHE A 6 -6.79 3.18 0.26
CA PHE A 6 -5.76 3.79 -0.58
C PHE A 6 -4.50 2.91 -0.64
N ALA A 7 -3.85 2.89 -1.79
CA ALA A 7 -2.51 2.36 -1.99
C ALA A 7 -1.54 3.49 -2.35
N CYS A 8 -0.31 3.41 -1.87
CA CYS A 8 0.77 4.31 -2.25
C CYS A 8 1.27 3.99 -3.67
N GLY A 9 1.45 5.01 -4.52
CA GLY A 9 1.95 4.86 -5.88
C GLY A 9 3.42 4.46 -6.01
N GLU A 10 4.22 4.71 -4.97
CA GLU A 10 5.66 4.44 -5.00
C GLU A 10 6.02 3.09 -4.36
N CYS A 11 5.48 2.81 -3.16
CA CYS A 11 5.81 1.58 -2.43
C CYS A 11 4.71 0.51 -2.40
N ASN A 12 3.58 0.76 -3.08
CA ASN A 12 2.42 -0.14 -3.19
C ASN A 12 1.74 -0.50 -1.86
N GLN A 13 2.14 0.11 -0.75
CA GLN A 13 1.57 -0.19 0.56
C GLN A 13 0.11 0.26 0.65
N ILE A 14 -0.74 -0.59 1.20
CA ILE A 14 -2.11 -0.26 1.56
C ILE A 14 -2.09 0.58 2.83
N LEU A 15 -2.71 1.75 2.75
CA LEU A 15 -2.70 2.76 3.79
C LEU A 15 -3.96 2.64 4.66
N PRO A 16 -3.84 2.86 5.98
CA PRO A 16 -5.00 2.94 6.85
C PRO A 16 -5.87 4.15 6.48
N GLU A 17 -7.16 4.08 6.82
CA GLU A 17 -8.01 5.27 6.78
C GLU A 17 -7.51 6.29 7.81
N PRO A 18 -7.57 7.60 7.51
CA PRO A 18 -7.17 8.63 8.44
C PRO A 18 -8.18 8.72 9.59
N GLU A 19 -7.72 9.08 10.78
CA GLU A 19 -8.56 9.20 11.99
C GLU A 19 -9.73 10.19 11.77
N ASN A 20 -9.44 11.31 11.11
CA ASN A 20 -10.43 12.25 10.65
C ASN A 20 -10.62 12.13 9.14
N LYS A 21 -11.88 11.98 8.69
CA LYS A 21 -12.25 11.86 7.27
C LYS A 21 -11.85 13.06 6.41
N LYS A 22 -11.54 14.21 7.03
CA LYS A 22 -11.09 15.42 6.33
C LYS A 22 -9.57 15.45 6.11
N ASP A 23 -8.82 14.60 6.79
CA ASP A 23 -7.37 14.61 6.68
C ASP A 23 -6.93 13.90 5.38
N PRO A 24 -5.86 14.39 4.74
CA PRO A 24 -5.32 13.74 3.56
C PRO A 24 -4.71 12.38 3.93
N VAL A 25 -4.89 11.40 3.05
CA VAL A 25 -4.19 10.11 3.16
C VAL A 25 -2.78 10.26 2.62
N ILE A 26 -1.78 10.05 3.47
CA ILE A 26 -0.37 10.21 3.12
C ILE A 26 0.37 8.92 3.48
N CYS A 27 1.28 8.48 2.61
CA CYS A 27 2.14 7.35 2.94
C CYS A 27 3.24 7.81 3.91
N PRO A 28 3.41 7.16 5.08
CA PRO A 28 4.44 7.53 6.05
C PRO A 28 5.87 7.27 5.55
N HIS A 29 6.03 6.45 4.52
CA HIS A 29 7.33 6.13 3.93
C HIS A 29 7.62 6.91 2.64
N CYS A 30 6.58 7.43 1.99
CA CYS A 30 6.66 8.16 0.73
C CYS A 30 5.78 9.42 0.81
N PRO A 31 6.15 10.45 1.60
CA PRO A 31 5.27 11.59 1.87
C PRO A 31 4.90 12.40 0.63
N SER A 32 5.73 12.34 -0.41
CA SER A 32 5.53 13.02 -1.69
C SER A 32 4.85 12.16 -2.75
N SER A 33 4.61 10.87 -2.49
CA SER A 33 3.99 9.97 -3.46
C SER A 33 2.48 10.22 -3.53
N PRO A 34 1.88 10.19 -4.73
CA PRO A 34 0.44 10.11 -4.86
C PRO A 34 -0.09 8.81 -4.23
N VAL A 35 -1.37 8.85 -3.85
CA VAL A 35 -2.11 7.70 -3.34
C VAL A 35 -3.39 7.52 -4.16
N THR A 36 -3.84 6.29 -4.35
CA THR A 36 -4.99 5.97 -5.20
C THR A 36 -5.81 4.81 -4.63
N THR A 37 -7.11 4.78 -4.90
CA THR A 37 -7.95 3.60 -4.67
C THR A 37 -8.02 2.68 -5.89
N ASP A 38 -7.46 3.07 -7.04
CA ASP A 38 -7.37 2.25 -8.25
C ASP A 38 -6.10 1.36 -8.18
N TRP A 39 -6.27 0.19 -7.56
CA TRP A 39 -5.24 -0.82 -7.46
C TRP A 39 -5.85 -2.24 -7.48
N GLN A 40 -5.02 -3.24 -7.78
CA GLN A 40 -5.45 -4.63 -7.92
C GLN A 40 -4.47 -5.61 -7.28
N GLY A 41 -5.02 -6.72 -6.79
CA GLY A 41 -4.30 -7.78 -6.09
C GLY A 41 -3.88 -7.36 -4.68
N PHE A 42 -4.32 -8.09 -3.66
CA PHE A 42 -4.00 -7.80 -2.27
C PHE A 42 -3.03 -8.85 -1.73
N VAL A 43 -1.92 -8.42 -1.13
CA VAL A 43 -0.94 -9.32 -0.52
C VAL A 43 -0.59 -8.86 0.89
N VAL A 44 -0.52 -9.81 1.81
CA VAL A 44 -0.10 -9.57 3.19
C VAL A 44 1.30 -10.17 3.38
N ILE A 45 2.28 -9.32 3.67
CA ILE A 45 3.64 -9.74 3.96
C ILE A 45 3.83 -9.73 5.47
N LEU A 46 3.87 -10.91 6.08
CA LEU A 46 4.08 -11.07 7.53
C LEU A 46 5.56 -11.03 7.91
N ASN A 47 6.41 -11.68 7.12
CA ASN A 47 7.85 -11.70 7.33
C ASN A 47 8.59 -11.58 5.98
N PRO A 48 9.08 -10.38 5.62
CA PRO A 48 9.80 -10.15 4.37
C PRO A 48 11.02 -11.05 4.18
N SER A 49 11.80 -11.31 5.23
CA SER A 49 13.04 -12.10 5.16
C SER A 49 12.82 -13.55 4.73
N ARG A 50 11.65 -14.12 5.06
CA ARG A 50 11.28 -15.51 4.79
C ARG A 50 10.33 -15.67 3.62
N SER A 51 9.86 -14.57 3.01
CA SER A 51 8.85 -14.60 1.96
C SER A 51 9.49 -14.45 0.59
N GLU A 52 9.34 -15.47 -0.26
CA GLU A 52 9.76 -15.38 -1.66
C GLU A 52 8.94 -14.34 -2.42
N VAL A 53 7.65 -14.20 -2.10
CA VAL A 53 6.79 -13.16 -2.66
C VAL A 53 7.31 -11.77 -2.31
N ALA A 54 7.71 -11.53 -1.06
CA ALA A 54 8.29 -10.25 -0.66
C ALA A 54 9.58 -9.94 -1.43
N LYS A 55 10.46 -10.92 -1.61
CA LYS A 55 11.70 -10.77 -2.39
C LYS A 55 11.41 -10.42 -3.85
N ARG A 56 10.47 -11.11 -4.49
CA ARG A 56 10.08 -10.84 -5.89
C ARG A 56 9.44 -9.45 -6.06
N LEU A 57 8.72 -8.99 -5.04
CA LEU A 57 8.09 -7.65 -5.03
C LEU A 57 9.00 -6.55 -4.48
N ASN A 58 10.25 -6.87 -4.12
CA ASN A 58 11.20 -5.95 -3.49
C ASN A 58 10.64 -5.27 -2.20
N ILE A 59 9.83 -6.00 -1.43
CA ILE A 59 9.24 -5.53 -0.18
C ILE A 59 10.15 -5.89 0.99
N THR A 60 10.52 -4.90 1.79
CA THR A 60 11.41 -5.07 2.95
C THR A 60 10.70 -4.89 4.31
N ARG A 61 9.46 -4.40 4.32
CA ARG A 61 8.68 -4.14 5.55
C ARG A 61 7.43 -5.03 5.61
N PRO A 62 7.07 -5.58 6.77
CA PRO A 62 5.81 -6.29 6.92
C PRO A 62 4.64 -5.32 6.73
N GLY A 63 3.53 -5.81 6.18
CA GLY A 63 2.36 -4.98 5.91
C GLY A 63 1.49 -5.51 4.78
N ASN A 64 0.49 -4.71 4.45
CA ASN A 64 -0.46 -4.98 3.37
C ASN A 64 -0.03 -4.19 2.13
N TYR A 65 -0.04 -4.84 0.97
CA TYR A 65 0.40 -4.23 -0.29
C TYR A 65 -0.56 -4.58 -1.42
N ALA A 66 -0.62 -3.68 -2.40
CA ALA A 66 -1.20 -3.96 -3.70
C ALA A 66 -0.17 -4.60 -4.63
N LEU A 67 -0.58 -5.49 -5.54
CA LEU A 67 0.30 -6.01 -6.58
C LEU A 67 0.48 -5.03 -7.74
N LYS A 68 -0.57 -4.26 -8.04
CA LYS A 68 -0.56 -3.24 -9.09
C LYS A 68 -1.29 -2.00 -8.60
N VAL A 69 -0.65 -0.84 -8.72
CA VAL A 69 -1.23 0.48 -8.38
C VAL A 69 -1.27 1.34 -9.63
N ASN A 70 -2.42 1.93 -9.93
CA ASN A 70 -2.60 2.79 -11.09
C ASN A 70 -2.59 4.26 -10.65
N ILE A 71 -1.46 4.94 -10.92
CA ILE A 71 -1.34 6.39 -10.77
C ILE A 71 -1.65 7.01 -12.13
N ARG A 72 -2.70 7.83 -12.18
CA ARG A 72 -3.08 8.62 -13.36
C ARG A 72 -2.63 10.06 -13.20
#